data_AF-Q2SRD3-F1
#
_entry.id   AF-Q2SRD3-F1
#
_cell.length_a   1.000
_cell.length_b   1.000
_cell.length_c   1.000
_cell.angle_alpha   90.00
_cell.angle_beta   90.00
_cell.angle_gamma   90.00
#
_symmetry.space_group_name_H-M   'P 1'
#
loop_
_entity.id
_entity.type
_entity.pdbx_description
1 polymer ?
#
loop_
_entity_poly.entity_id
_entity_poly.type
_entity_poly.pdbx_seq_one_letter_code
_entity_poly.pdbx_strand_id
1 'polypeptide(L)'
;MKHLLKLISSLIILSTGILSVSCTNKQTNPNKNINEQNSSSRNRRSIPDSSEIKLETVVSEDIKNKGIAALKKVFKDQEEAFGSFHTYQDVVDQLKVYLKDMGIYHLDYLKLTNENTKQNTLEVDSNKSLNNINISYFDRVETFTPKTVLKDEVKEKYDSSKNQLLQIGYKKDETLQVIKVTKVNPKVKKVPIHLPLKINSLDETFKDLKSEKIDNLEKWNTENIKFFTETFSDTENFDQDISSWNVSNGIDMTKMFAGAKKFNQNLNSWDTRNVKTMHGMFWDAENFNGSVFKWNVKKVEDMQSMFSGAFNFNQDLNEWDTSKVENMEGMFSNTKLFNGDITKWNISNVTSMRQMFQGAKGFKRSLSSWKPIKVTHAQDFRKNAESNIPKENLPRFSEKILNTL
;
A
#
# COMPACT_ATOMS: atom_id res chain seq x y z
N MET A 1 16.67 -2.11 -46.40
CA MET A 1 17.55 -2.63 -45.33
C MET A 1 18.18 -1.43 -44.66
N LYS A 2 18.24 -1.24 -43.36
CA LYS A 2 17.71 -1.89 -42.15
C LYS A 2 18.26 -0.97 -41.04
N HIS A 3 17.41 -0.48 -40.13
CA HIS A 3 17.74 -0.01 -38.78
C HIS A 3 19.03 0.81 -38.54
N LEU A 4 18.89 2.10 -38.25
CA LEU A 4 19.80 2.78 -37.33
C LEU A 4 19.01 3.35 -36.15
N LEU A 5 19.44 2.96 -34.97
CA LEU A 5 18.80 3.11 -33.67
C LEU A 5 18.54 4.57 -33.28
N LYS A 6 17.33 4.84 -32.79
CA LYS A 6 17.08 5.89 -31.78
C LYS A 6 17.65 5.40 -30.45
N LEU A 7 18.74 6.01 -30.00
CA LEU A 7 19.28 5.82 -28.66
C LEU A 7 18.52 6.68 -27.65
N ILE A 8 18.28 6.03 -26.53
CA ILE A 8 17.50 6.39 -25.35
C ILE A 8 18.07 7.65 -24.66
N SER A 9 17.25 8.68 -24.47
CA SER A 9 17.48 9.72 -23.47
C SER A 9 16.79 9.29 -22.16
N SER A 10 17.43 8.40 -21.41
CA SER A 10 17.06 8.10 -20.02
C SER A 10 17.65 9.20 -19.14
N LEU A 11 16.87 10.25 -18.89
CA LEU A 11 17.19 11.19 -17.81
C LEU A 11 16.80 10.52 -16.50
N ILE A 12 17.82 10.10 -15.76
CA ILE A 12 17.73 9.70 -14.36
C ILE A 12 17.33 10.95 -13.56
N ILE A 13 16.07 11.04 -13.14
CA ILE A 13 15.69 11.94 -12.05
C ILE A 13 15.93 11.15 -10.75
N LEU A 14 17.12 11.30 -10.20
CA LEU A 14 17.36 11.02 -8.78
C LEU A 14 16.48 11.99 -8.00
N SER A 15 15.40 11.48 -7.40
CA SER A 15 14.66 12.18 -6.37
C SER A 15 15.56 12.33 -5.15
N THR A 16 16.32 13.41 -5.08
CA THR A 16 16.93 13.84 -3.82
C THR A 16 15.80 14.31 -2.91
N GLY A 17 15.42 13.46 -1.96
CA GLY A 17 14.61 13.86 -0.82
C GLY A 17 15.32 15.00 -0.09
N ILE A 18 14.67 16.16 -0.02
CA ILE A 18 15.13 17.27 0.81
C ILE A 18 14.80 16.88 2.25
N LEU A 19 15.82 16.34 2.95
CA LEU A 19 15.87 16.36 4.40
C LEU A 19 16.14 17.81 4.81
N SER A 20 15.13 18.48 5.37
CA SER A 20 15.34 19.70 6.14
C SER A 20 16.02 19.33 7.46
N VAL A 21 17.35 19.33 7.45
CA VAL A 21 18.16 19.24 8.67
C VAL A 21 18.19 20.63 9.32
N SER A 22 17.45 20.78 10.41
CA SER A 22 17.57 21.92 11.32
C SER A 22 18.85 21.76 12.14
N CYS A 23 19.90 22.48 11.76
CA CYS A 23 21.11 22.59 12.55
C CYS A 23 20.86 23.51 13.76
N THR A 24 20.71 22.92 14.96
CA THR A 24 20.94 23.64 16.21
C THR A 24 22.24 23.13 16.83
N ASN A 25 23.28 23.94 16.67
CA ASN A 25 24.60 23.70 17.26
C ASN A 25 24.55 24.18 18.71
N LYS A 26 24.42 23.25 19.68
CA LYS A 26 24.61 23.53 21.11
C LYS A 26 26.01 23.05 21.49
N GLN A 27 26.97 23.98 21.53
CA GLN A 27 28.18 23.80 22.31
C GLN A 27 27.91 24.18 23.77
N THR A 28 28.36 23.30 24.64
CA THR A 28 28.33 23.35 26.09
C THR A 28 29.36 24.33 26.66
N ASN A 29 28.89 25.24 27.54
CA ASN A 29 29.50 25.82 28.77
C ASN A 29 30.95 26.39 28.76
N PRO A 30 31.29 27.42 29.59
CA PRO A 30 30.75 27.62 30.94
C PRO A 30 30.40 29.06 31.39
N ASN A 31 29.61 29.10 32.46
CA ASN A 31 29.39 30.23 33.37
C ASN A 31 30.70 30.87 33.88
N LYS A 32 30.77 32.20 33.98
CA LYS A 32 30.60 32.97 35.24
C LYS A 32 31.02 34.44 35.11
N ASN A 33 30.06 35.29 35.50
CA ASN A 33 30.15 36.47 36.37
C ASN A 33 30.93 37.74 35.96
N ILE A 34 30.11 38.78 35.74
CA ILE A 34 30.01 40.06 36.49
C ILE A 34 31.30 40.89 36.63
N ASN A 35 31.29 42.07 35.99
CA ASN A 35 31.40 43.33 36.73
C ASN A 35 30.93 44.52 35.88
N GLU A 36 29.99 45.26 36.46
CA GLU A 36 29.53 46.59 36.05
C GLU A 36 30.67 47.61 36.20
N GLN A 37 30.70 48.63 35.33
CA GLN A 37 30.70 50.03 35.78
C GLN A 37 30.44 51.00 34.62
N ASN A 38 29.55 51.95 34.91
CA ASN A 38 29.05 53.03 34.08
C ASN A 38 30.13 54.06 33.69
N SER A 39 30.04 54.65 32.50
CA SER A 39 29.95 56.12 32.35
C SER A 39 29.68 56.60 30.90
N SER A 40 28.59 57.36 30.78
CA SER A 40 28.43 58.58 29.98
C SER A 40 28.58 58.58 28.43
N SER A 41 27.41 58.67 27.81
CA SER A 41 26.95 59.83 27.01
C SER A 41 27.09 59.84 25.48
N ARG A 42 25.90 60.02 24.89
CA ARG A 42 25.52 60.78 23.67
C ARG A 42 25.48 60.09 22.30
N ASN A 43 24.27 60.18 21.75
CA ASN A 43 23.83 60.23 20.35
C ASN A 43 23.72 58.93 19.57
N ARG A 44 22.53 58.29 19.65
CA ARG A 44 21.98 57.49 18.55
C ARG A 44 20.76 58.20 17.95
N ARG A 45 20.90 58.57 16.68
CA ARG A 45 19.78 58.83 15.77
C ARG A 45 19.00 57.53 15.59
N SER A 46 17.69 57.64 15.62
CA SER A 46 16.73 56.58 15.32
C SER A 46 16.86 56.11 13.86
N ILE A 47 16.98 54.79 13.67
CA ILE A 47 16.70 54.11 12.41
C ILE A 47 15.39 53.35 12.64
N PRO A 48 14.37 53.45 11.76
CA PRO A 48 13.11 52.77 11.98
C PRO A 48 13.24 51.26 11.76
N ASP A 49 12.48 50.56 12.58
CA ASP A 49 12.13 49.15 12.59
C ASP A 49 11.96 48.55 11.18
N SER A 50 12.82 47.58 10.84
CA SER A 50 12.64 46.75 9.65
C SER A 50 11.61 45.67 9.97
N SER A 51 10.34 46.03 9.84
CA SER A 51 9.26 45.05 9.74
C SER A 51 9.59 44.08 8.62
N GLU A 52 9.50 42.78 8.93
CA GLU A 52 9.63 41.69 7.97
C GLU A 52 8.65 41.90 6.82
N ILE A 53 9.15 42.32 5.66
CA ILE A 53 8.40 42.29 4.42
C ILE A 53 8.25 40.81 4.06
N LYS A 54 7.09 40.23 4.40
CA LYS A 54 6.58 39.01 3.75
C LYS A 54 6.45 39.34 2.27
N LEU A 55 7.40 38.91 1.44
CA LEU A 55 7.25 38.95 0.00
C LEU A 55 6.07 38.04 -0.37
N GLU A 56 4.88 38.62 -0.54
CA GLU A 56 3.82 37.96 -1.29
C GLU A 56 4.36 37.76 -2.71
N THR A 57 4.74 36.54 -3.04
CA THR A 57 4.98 36.16 -4.43
C THR A 57 3.70 36.44 -5.20
N VAL A 58 3.70 37.50 -6.01
CA VAL A 58 2.59 37.86 -6.89
C VAL A 58 2.48 36.75 -7.94
N VAL A 59 1.59 35.79 -7.70
CA VAL A 59 1.27 34.73 -8.66
C VAL A 59 0.51 35.36 -9.83
N SER A 60 0.94 35.08 -11.06
CA SER A 60 0.35 35.70 -12.25
C SER A 60 -1.12 35.34 -12.43
N GLU A 61 -1.90 36.25 -13.01
CA GLU A 61 -3.31 35.99 -13.31
C GLU A 61 -3.50 34.83 -14.29
N ASP A 62 -2.55 34.60 -15.19
CA ASP A 62 -2.54 33.43 -16.07
C ASP A 62 -2.53 32.11 -15.29
N ILE A 63 -1.67 32.00 -14.25
CA ILE A 63 -1.61 30.81 -13.39
C ILE A 63 -2.94 30.60 -12.65
N LYS A 64 -3.52 31.68 -12.10
CA LYS A 64 -4.80 31.60 -11.40
C LYS A 64 -5.92 31.16 -12.34
N ASN A 65 -6.03 31.78 -13.52
CA ASN A 65 -7.04 31.47 -14.52
C ASN A 65 -6.92 30.03 -15.03
N LYS A 66 -5.69 29.56 -15.30
CA LYS A 66 -5.42 28.16 -15.67
C LYS A 66 -5.86 27.19 -14.57
N GLY A 67 -5.59 27.51 -13.30
CA GLY A 67 -6.02 26.71 -12.16
C GLY A 67 -7.55 26.62 -12.04
N ILE A 68 -8.26 27.74 -12.18
CA ILE A 68 -9.72 27.76 -12.15
C ILE A 68 -10.36 27.00 -13.33
N ALA A 69 -9.80 27.13 -14.53
CA ALA A 69 -10.27 26.36 -15.69
C ALA A 69 -10.10 24.85 -15.47
N ALA A 70 -8.96 24.43 -14.92
CA ALA A 70 -8.73 23.03 -14.55
C ALA A 70 -9.69 22.57 -13.45
N LEU A 71 -9.91 23.39 -12.42
CA LEU A 71 -10.83 23.10 -11.32
C LEU A 71 -12.26 22.84 -11.81
N LYS A 72 -12.77 23.69 -12.71
CA LYS A 72 -14.11 23.50 -13.31
C LYS A 72 -14.21 22.22 -14.12
N LYS A 73 -13.14 21.83 -14.82
CA LYS A 73 -13.10 20.54 -15.54
C LYS A 73 -13.15 19.37 -14.56
N VAL A 74 -12.33 19.39 -13.51
CA VAL A 74 -12.32 18.34 -12.48
C VAL A 74 -13.68 18.25 -11.78
N PHE A 75 -14.33 19.38 -11.46
CA PHE A 75 -15.69 19.37 -10.90
C PHE A 75 -16.65 18.60 -11.79
N LYS A 76 -16.58 18.80 -13.10
CA LYS A 76 -17.46 18.08 -14.03
C LYS A 76 -17.14 16.59 -14.09
N ASP A 77 -15.86 16.24 -14.13
CA ASP A 77 -15.41 14.85 -14.20
C ASP A 77 -15.71 14.06 -12.91
N GLN A 78 -15.80 14.75 -11.76
CA GLN A 78 -15.94 14.15 -10.42
C GLN A 78 -17.31 14.40 -9.78
N GLU A 79 -18.32 14.85 -10.54
CA GLU A 79 -19.63 15.25 -9.98
C GLU A 79 -20.43 14.10 -9.33
N GLU A 80 -20.03 12.83 -9.53
CA GLU A 80 -20.67 11.65 -8.91
C GLU A 80 -19.64 10.74 -8.21
N ALA A 81 -18.47 11.28 -7.85
CA ALA A 81 -17.32 10.51 -7.35
C ALA A 81 -17.23 10.45 -5.81
N PHE A 82 -18.25 10.93 -5.08
CA PHE A 82 -18.23 11.04 -3.63
C PHE A 82 -19.52 10.50 -2.98
N GLY A 83 -19.37 9.71 -1.92
CA GLY A 83 -20.46 9.20 -1.08
C GLY A 83 -20.60 9.94 0.26
N SER A 84 -21.67 9.69 1.00
CA SER A 84 -22.04 10.43 2.23
C SER A 84 -21.00 10.40 3.37
N PHE A 85 -20.07 9.44 3.36
CA PHE A 85 -18.98 9.37 4.34
C PHE A 85 -17.81 10.32 4.06
N HIS A 86 -17.79 11.00 2.91
CA HIS A 86 -16.78 12.01 2.65
C HIS A 86 -17.11 13.29 3.40
N THR A 87 -16.08 13.90 3.95
CA THR A 87 -16.14 15.26 4.44
C THR A 87 -15.86 16.26 3.31
N TYR A 88 -16.18 17.53 3.53
CA TYR A 88 -15.84 18.59 2.58
C TYR A 88 -14.33 18.70 2.38
N GLN A 89 -13.54 18.42 3.42
CA GLN A 89 -12.09 18.39 3.31
C GLN A 89 -11.61 17.21 2.46
N ASP A 90 -12.21 16.01 2.61
CA ASP A 90 -11.87 14.85 1.77
C ASP A 90 -12.08 15.14 0.28
N VAL A 91 -13.15 15.88 -0.05
CA VAL A 91 -13.43 16.33 -1.42
C VAL A 91 -12.32 17.24 -1.92
N VAL A 92 -11.96 18.28 -1.17
CA VAL A 92 -10.89 19.21 -1.56
C VAL A 92 -9.56 18.49 -1.75
N ASP A 93 -9.20 17.58 -0.84
CA ASP A 93 -7.92 16.86 -0.94
C ASP A 93 -7.89 15.89 -2.13
N GLN A 94 -9.03 15.24 -2.43
CA GLN A 94 -9.13 14.42 -3.64
C GLN A 94 -9.05 15.27 -4.93
N LEU A 95 -9.63 16.47 -4.95
CA LEU A 95 -9.53 17.39 -6.08
C LEU A 95 -8.09 17.85 -6.34
N LYS A 96 -7.30 18.07 -5.28
CA LYS A 96 -5.87 18.40 -5.40
C LYS A 96 -5.09 17.32 -6.15
N VAL A 97 -5.43 16.04 -5.96
CA VAL A 97 -4.79 14.93 -6.68
C VAL A 97 -4.97 15.09 -8.19
N TYR A 98 -6.20 15.29 -8.65
CA TYR A 98 -6.49 15.47 -10.08
C TYR A 98 -5.85 16.73 -10.66
N LEU A 99 -5.85 17.84 -9.91
CA LEU A 99 -5.26 19.10 -10.35
C LEU A 99 -3.74 19.02 -10.48
N LYS A 100 -3.08 18.29 -9.58
CA LYS A 100 -1.63 18.04 -9.65
C LYS A 100 -1.27 17.32 -10.95
N ASP A 101 -2.05 16.32 -11.34
CA ASP A 101 -1.86 15.58 -12.60
C ASP A 101 -2.10 16.44 -13.85
N MET A 102 -2.94 17.47 -13.73
CA MET A 102 -3.14 18.49 -14.77
C MET A 102 -2.03 19.56 -14.80
N GLY A 103 -0.99 19.44 -13.97
CA GLY A 103 0.12 20.38 -13.89
C GLY A 103 -0.28 21.71 -13.24
N ILE A 104 -1.23 21.69 -12.31
CA ILE A 104 -1.59 22.85 -11.48
C ILE A 104 -0.72 22.85 -10.21
N TYR A 105 -0.08 23.99 -9.95
CA TYR A 105 0.81 24.20 -8.80
C TYR A 105 0.12 25.03 -7.71
N HIS A 106 0.82 25.33 -6.61
CA HIS A 106 0.30 26.14 -5.50
C HIS A 106 -1.02 25.61 -4.89
N LEU A 107 -1.19 24.29 -4.85
CA LEU A 107 -2.40 23.65 -4.32
C LEU A 107 -2.60 23.86 -2.81
N ASP A 108 -1.61 24.39 -2.09
CA ASP A 108 -1.75 24.86 -0.71
C ASP A 108 -2.73 26.03 -0.58
N TYR A 109 -2.96 26.76 -1.67
CA TYR A 109 -3.98 27.82 -1.75
C TYR A 109 -5.36 27.28 -2.12
N LEU A 110 -5.49 25.99 -2.49
CA LEU A 110 -6.78 25.34 -2.73
C LEU A 110 -7.37 24.84 -1.40
N LYS A 111 -8.32 25.58 -0.85
CA LYS A 111 -8.90 25.30 0.47
C LYS A 111 -10.37 25.70 0.55
N LEU A 112 -11.09 25.14 1.52
CA LEU A 112 -12.45 25.58 1.82
C LEU A 112 -12.45 27.08 2.21
N THR A 113 -13.47 27.81 1.78
CA THR A 113 -13.62 29.23 2.18
C THR A 113 -13.97 29.38 3.66
N ASN A 114 -14.61 28.36 4.24
CA ASN A 114 -14.92 28.28 5.67
C ASN A 114 -14.25 27.06 6.28
N GLU A 115 -13.22 27.27 7.09
CA GLU A 115 -12.45 26.22 7.75
C GLU A 115 -13.29 25.39 8.74
N ASN A 116 -14.36 25.95 9.28
CA ASN A 116 -15.24 25.25 10.23
C ASN A 116 -16.06 24.14 9.57
N THR A 117 -16.20 24.14 8.24
CA THR A 117 -16.96 23.11 7.52
C THR A 117 -16.11 21.91 7.10
N LYS A 118 -14.81 21.89 7.45
CA LYS A 118 -13.89 20.80 7.07
C LYS A 118 -14.42 19.40 7.39
N GLN A 119 -15.06 19.25 8.54
CA GLN A 119 -15.57 17.95 9.03
C GLN A 119 -17.03 17.70 8.64
N ASN A 120 -17.69 18.63 7.94
CA ASN A 120 -19.04 18.42 7.47
C ASN A 120 -19.04 17.28 6.45
N THR A 121 -19.83 16.24 6.70
CA THR A 121 -20.04 15.15 5.78
C THR A 121 -21.01 15.52 4.67
N LEU A 122 -20.90 14.88 3.52
CA LEU A 122 -21.86 15.06 2.44
C LEU A 122 -23.22 14.48 2.83
N GLU A 123 -24.28 15.23 2.54
CA GLU A 123 -25.66 14.79 2.68
C GLU A 123 -26.07 13.94 1.47
N VAL A 124 -26.92 12.93 1.69
CA VAL A 124 -27.46 12.11 0.58
C VAL A 124 -28.31 13.01 -0.31
N ASP A 125 -27.96 13.08 -1.59
CA ASP A 125 -28.56 13.99 -2.54
C ASP A 125 -28.60 13.36 -3.94
N SER A 126 -29.71 13.50 -4.64
CA SER A 126 -29.86 12.98 -6.01
C SER A 126 -29.99 14.10 -7.07
N ASN A 127 -30.10 15.36 -6.64
CA ASN A 127 -30.54 16.48 -7.49
C ASN A 127 -29.65 17.74 -7.38
N LYS A 128 -28.41 17.62 -6.87
CA LYS A 128 -27.42 18.71 -6.83
C LYS A 128 -27.91 19.97 -6.09
N SER A 129 -28.53 19.81 -4.93
CA SER A 129 -29.11 20.93 -4.18
C SER A 129 -28.51 21.14 -2.79
N LEU A 130 -28.02 20.09 -2.14
CA LEU A 130 -27.67 20.13 -0.72
C LEU A 130 -26.19 20.45 -0.48
N ASN A 131 -25.30 19.84 -1.25
CA ASN A 131 -23.87 19.79 -0.95
C ASN A 131 -23.07 20.91 -1.62
N ASN A 132 -23.17 22.14 -1.12
CA ASN A 132 -22.45 23.30 -1.69
C ASN A 132 -21.08 23.51 -1.03
N ILE A 133 -20.02 23.07 -1.71
CA ILE A 133 -18.65 23.12 -1.20
C ILE A 133 -17.94 24.32 -1.82
N ASN A 134 -17.83 25.41 -1.06
CA ASN A 134 -17.15 26.62 -1.50
C ASN A 134 -15.63 26.49 -1.32
N ILE A 135 -14.91 26.57 -2.43
CA ILE A 135 -13.46 26.35 -2.51
C ILE A 135 -12.82 27.64 -3.00
N SER A 136 -11.82 28.11 -2.27
CA SER A 136 -10.93 29.19 -2.70
C SER A 136 -9.69 28.63 -3.38
N TYR A 137 -9.22 29.32 -4.40
CA TYR A 137 -7.88 29.15 -4.98
C TYR A 137 -7.30 30.56 -5.18
N PHE A 138 -6.40 30.96 -4.28
CA PHE A 138 -5.99 32.35 -4.10
C PHE A 138 -7.20 33.26 -3.76
N ASP A 139 -7.41 34.33 -4.52
CA ASP A 139 -8.51 35.30 -4.40
C ASP A 139 -9.77 34.89 -5.19
N ARG A 140 -9.76 33.72 -5.83
CA ARG A 140 -10.89 33.19 -6.62
C ARG A 140 -11.69 32.20 -5.79
N VAL A 141 -13.02 32.22 -5.93
CA VAL A 141 -13.94 31.30 -5.24
C VAL A 141 -14.77 30.57 -6.28
N GLU A 142 -14.86 29.25 -6.14
CA GLU A 142 -15.69 28.38 -6.97
C GLU A 142 -16.48 27.43 -6.05
N THR A 143 -17.69 27.08 -6.46
CA THR A 143 -18.54 26.14 -5.71
C THR A 143 -18.58 24.80 -6.43
N PHE A 144 -18.18 23.75 -5.73
CA PHE A 144 -18.41 22.38 -6.17
C PHE A 144 -19.68 21.86 -5.52
N THR A 145 -20.62 21.40 -6.34
CA THR A 145 -21.83 20.73 -5.88
C THR A 145 -21.90 19.38 -6.57
N PRO A 146 -21.65 18.26 -5.86
CA PRO A 146 -21.85 16.92 -6.40
C PRO A 146 -23.26 16.77 -6.97
N LYS A 147 -23.36 16.15 -8.14
CA LYS A 147 -24.61 15.85 -8.81
C LYS A 147 -25.41 14.80 -8.04
N THR A 148 -24.73 13.76 -7.58
CA THR A 148 -25.31 12.72 -6.73
C THR A 148 -24.37 12.37 -5.60
N VAL A 149 -24.91 12.17 -4.40
CA VAL A 149 -24.24 11.62 -3.23
C VAL A 149 -25.10 10.47 -2.73
N LEU A 150 -24.55 9.26 -2.78
CA LEU A 150 -25.22 8.06 -2.30
C LEU A 150 -24.85 7.80 -0.84
N LYS A 151 -25.75 7.11 -0.14
CA LYS A 151 -25.50 6.68 1.23
C LYS A 151 -24.42 5.60 1.22
N ASP A 152 -23.30 5.91 1.84
CA ASP A 152 -22.21 4.99 2.13
C ASP A 152 -21.56 4.28 0.94
N GLU A 153 -21.77 4.78 -0.28
CA GLU A 153 -21.21 4.22 -1.49
C GLU A 153 -20.91 5.26 -2.58
N VAL A 154 -20.07 4.86 -3.52
CA VAL A 154 -19.87 5.48 -4.82
C VAL A 154 -19.98 4.38 -5.86
N LYS A 155 -20.81 4.60 -6.88
CA LYS A 155 -21.03 3.60 -7.94
C LYS A 155 -19.91 3.61 -8.96
N GLU A 156 -19.53 2.42 -9.40
CA GLU A 156 -18.63 2.26 -10.53
C GLU A 156 -19.29 2.66 -11.86
N LYS A 157 -18.47 3.10 -12.82
CA LYS A 157 -18.91 3.37 -14.19
C LYS A 157 -17.94 2.73 -15.15
N TYR A 158 -18.48 2.07 -16.17
CA TYR A 158 -17.70 1.47 -17.24
C TYR A 158 -17.97 2.16 -18.57
N ASP A 159 -17.04 1.96 -19.50
CA ASP A 159 -17.32 2.15 -20.91
C ASP A 159 -18.36 1.14 -21.42
N SER A 160 -18.84 1.32 -22.65
CA SER A 160 -19.87 0.46 -23.25
C SER A 160 -19.44 -1.01 -23.36
N SER A 161 -18.13 -1.27 -23.51
CA SER A 161 -17.57 -2.62 -23.62
C SER A 161 -17.37 -3.32 -22.27
N LYS A 162 -17.52 -2.60 -21.15
CA LYS A 162 -17.26 -3.06 -19.78
C LYS A 162 -15.82 -3.52 -19.54
N ASN A 163 -14.86 -3.07 -20.34
CA ASN A 163 -13.44 -3.39 -20.16
C ASN A 163 -12.62 -2.19 -19.66
N GLN A 164 -13.18 -0.98 -19.62
CA GLN A 164 -12.55 0.20 -19.01
C GLN A 164 -13.42 0.68 -17.85
N LEU A 165 -12.85 0.67 -16.66
CA LEU A 165 -13.43 1.29 -15.48
C LEU A 165 -13.14 2.80 -15.54
N LEU A 166 -14.18 3.61 -15.75
CA LEU A 166 -14.10 5.07 -15.86
C LEU A 166 -14.18 5.75 -14.50
N GLN A 167 -14.91 5.16 -13.55
CA GLN A 167 -15.03 5.60 -12.16
C GLN A 167 -14.98 4.37 -11.26
N ILE A 168 -14.11 4.39 -10.25
CA ILE A 168 -14.01 3.32 -9.25
C ILE A 168 -15.26 3.35 -8.37
N GLY A 169 -15.88 2.18 -8.20
CA GLY A 169 -16.92 1.97 -7.20
C GLY A 169 -16.29 1.58 -5.87
N TYR A 170 -16.82 2.10 -4.77
CA TYR A 170 -16.33 1.80 -3.43
C TYR A 170 -17.41 2.09 -2.40
N LYS A 171 -17.39 1.34 -1.29
CA LYS A 171 -18.41 1.43 -0.24
C LYS A 171 -17.78 1.41 1.13
N LYS A 172 -18.42 2.09 2.07
CA LYS A 172 -18.11 2.01 3.49
C LYS A 172 -18.75 0.75 4.05
N ASP A 173 -17.94 -0.11 4.65
CA ASP A 173 -18.40 -1.24 5.45
C ASP A 173 -18.43 -0.79 6.91
N GLU A 174 -19.63 -0.65 7.48
CA GLU A 174 -19.81 -0.20 8.85
C GLU A 174 -19.34 -1.24 9.89
N THR A 175 -19.32 -2.53 9.54
CA THR A 175 -18.94 -3.59 10.47
C THR A 175 -17.43 -3.59 10.67
N LEU A 176 -16.69 -3.43 9.59
CA LEU A 176 -15.23 -3.42 9.60
C LEU A 176 -14.64 -2.00 9.70
N GLN A 177 -15.47 -0.96 9.59
CA GLN A 177 -15.05 0.45 9.52
C GLN A 177 -14.02 0.71 8.42
N VAL A 178 -14.16 0.00 7.29
CA VAL A 178 -13.31 0.14 6.11
C VAL A 178 -14.06 0.80 4.96
N ILE A 179 -13.30 1.37 4.04
CA ILE A 179 -13.82 1.86 2.76
C ILE A 179 -13.16 0.99 1.69
N LYS A 180 -13.95 0.08 1.13
CA LYS A 180 -13.53 -1.01 0.26
C LYS A 180 -13.93 -0.73 -1.18
N VAL A 181 -13.01 -0.95 -2.12
CA VAL A 181 -13.32 -0.94 -3.56
C VAL A 181 -14.31 -2.06 -3.90
N THR A 182 -15.30 -1.79 -4.74
CA THR A 182 -16.20 -2.83 -5.24
C THR A 182 -15.47 -3.74 -6.23
N LYS A 183 -15.77 -5.05 -6.19
CA LYS A 183 -15.18 -6.02 -7.12
C LYS A 183 -15.39 -5.58 -8.56
N VAL A 184 -14.31 -5.50 -9.33
CA VAL A 184 -14.36 -5.03 -10.72
C VAL A 184 -14.86 -6.14 -11.65
N ASN A 185 -15.29 -5.75 -12.84
CA ASN A 185 -15.62 -6.70 -13.90
C ASN A 185 -14.38 -7.56 -14.24
N PRO A 186 -14.47 -8.90 -14.28
CA PRO A 186 -13.33 -9.77 -14.59
C PRO A 186 -12.64 -9.50 -15.93
N LYS A 187 -13.30 -8.79 -16.86
CA LYS A 187 -12.76 -8.41 -18.17
C LYS A 187 -12.11 -7.02 -18.20
N VAL A 188 -11.99 -6.34 -17.06
CA VAL A 188 -11.38 -5.01 -17.00
C VAL A 188 -9.93 -5.06 -17.48
N LYS A 189 -9.54 -4.09 -18.29
CA LYS A 189 -8.20 -3.91 -18.84
C LYS A 189 -7.61 -2.55 -18.52
N LYS A 190 -8.41 -1.64 -17.98
CA LYS A 190 -8.00 -0.28 -17.63
C LYS A 190 -8.80 0.22 -16.45
N VAL A 191 -8.11 0.86 -15.50
CA VAL A 191 -8.71 1.54 -14.36
C VAL A 191 -8.37 3.03 -14.40
N PRO A 192 -9.06 3.88 -13.61
CA PRO A 192 -8.67 5.27 -13.44
C PRO A 192 -7.25 5.38 -12.87
N ILE A 193 -6.55 6.45 -13.22
CA ILE A 193 -5.15 6.67 -12.81
C ILE A 193 -4.96 6.83 -11.30
N HIS A 194 -5.98 7.32 -10.60
CA HIS A 194 -5.94 7.49 -9.15
C HIS A 194 -6.92 6.57 -8.45
N LEU A 195 -6.44 6.01 -7.34
CA LEU A 195 -7.26 5.41 -6.31
C LEU A 195 -7.77 6.50 -5.37
N PRO A 196 -9.07 6.57 -5.06
CA PRO A 196 -9.60 7.55 -4.11
C PRO A 196 -8.92 7.46 -2.73
N LEU A 197 -8.56 8.62 -2.16
CA LEU A 197 -7.73 8.73 -0.95
C LEU A 197 -8.33 8.05 0.28
N LYS A 198 -9.67 7.98 0.38
CA LYS A 198 -10.38 7.41 1.52
C LYS A 198 -10.36 5.88 1.56
N ILE A 199 -9.98 5.24 0.46
CA ILE A 199 -9.97 3.79 0.36
C ILE A 199 -8.84 3.24 1.21
N ASN A 200 -9.18 2.22 2.00
CA ASN A 200 -8.23 1.52 2.87
C ASN A 200 -8.30 -0.01 2.74
N SER A 201 -9.15 -0.53 1.84
CA SER A 201 -9.27 -1.95 1.54
C SER A 201 -9.40 -2.17 0.02
N LEU A 202 -8.60 -3.10 -0.49
CA LEU A 202 -8.67 -3.66 -1.83
C LEU A 202 -9.18 -5.11 -1.81
N ASP A 203 -9.89 -5.50 -0.76
CA ASP A 203 -10.33 -6.88 -0.61
C ASP A 203 -11.15 -7.33 -1.83
N GLU A 204 -10.82 -8.49 -2.38
CA GLU A 204 -11.49 -9.12 -3.53
C GLU A 204 -11.62 -8.25 -4.79
N THR A 205 -10.92 -7.11 -4.86
CA THR A 205 -11.16 -6.09 -5.89
C THR A 205 -10.97 -6.64 -7.29
N PHE A 206 -9.92 -7.43 -7.51
CA PHE A 206 -9.58 -8.06 -8.78
C PHE A 206 -9.75 -9.58 -8.75
N LYS A 207 -10.52 -10.12 -7.79
CA LYS A 207 -10.79 -11.55 -7.72
C LYS A 207 -11.39 -12.06 -9.04
N ASP A 208 -10.93 -13.21 -9.52
CA ASP A 208 -11.30 -13.84 -10.80
C ASP A 208 -10.93 -13.06 -12.08
N LEU A 209 -10.11 -12.01 -12.01
CA LEU A 209 -9.66 -11.23 -13.17
C LEU A 209 -9.09 -12.14 -14.27
N LYS A 210 -9.48 -11.88 -15.52
CA LYS A 210 -9.06 -12.66 -16.69
C LYS A 210 -7.94 -12.00 -17.49
N SER A 211 -7.73 -10.70 -17.30
CA SER A 211 -6.67 -9.92 -17.95
C SER A 211 -5.31 -10.19 -17.32
N GLU A 212 -4.27 -10.27 -18.15
CA GLU A 212 -2.87 -10.39 -17.70
C GLU A 212 -2.36 -9.09 -17.06
N LYS A 213 -2.82 -7.95 -17.59
CA LYS A 213 -2.46 -6.59 -17.18
C LYS A 213 -3.67 -5.67 -17.21
N ILE A 214 -3.62 -4.65 -16.36
CA ILE A 214 -4.59 -3.58 -16.23
C ILE A 214 -3.84 -2.25 -16.37
N ASP A 215 -4.16 -1.49 -17.41
CA ASP A 215 -3.61 -0.16 -17.63
C ASP A 215 -3.91 0.76 -16.44
N ASN A 216 -2.88 1.53 -16.03
CA ASN A 216 -2.85 2.47 -14.91
C ASN A 216 -2.80 1.87 -13.50
N LEU A 217 -2.87 0.56 -13.34
CA LEU A 217 -2.83 -0.07 -12.01
C LEU A 217 -1.51 0.20 -11.27
N GLU A 218 -0.40 0.29 -12.00
CA GLU A 218 0.93 0.59 -11.49
C GLU A 218 1.07 2.02 -10.93
N LYS A 219 0.12 2.90 -11.26
CA LYS A 219 0.10 4.32 -10.88
C LYS A 219 -0.70 4.59 -9.61
N TRP A 220 -1.43 3.58 -9.11
CA TRP A 220 -2.22 3.75 -7.89
C TRP A 220 -1.32 4.05 -6.69
N ASN A 221 -1.64 5.11 -5.96
CA ASN A 221 -1.09 5.33 -4.64
C ASN A 221 -1.83 4.44 -3.64
N THR A 222 -1.16 3.38 -3.18
CA THR A 222 -1.72 2.39 -2.26
C THR A 222 -1.35 2.65 -0.79
N GLU A 223 -0.77 3.79 -0.45
CA GLU A 223 -0.28 4.05 0.91
C GLU A 223 -1.36 3.93 2.00
N ASN A 224 -2.63 4.20 1.67
CA ASN A 224 -3.74 4.11 2.62
C ASN A 224 -4.31 2.70 2.77
N ILE A 225 -3.89 1.75 1.94
CA ILE A 225 -4.45 0.40 1.91
C ILE A 225 -3.87 -0.44 3.05
N LYS A 226 -4.77 -1.02 3.84
CA LYS A 226 -4.49 -1.88 4.99
C LYS A 226 -4.88 -3.33 4.73
N PHE A 227 -5.90 -3.56 3.91
CA PHE A 227 -6.46 -4.88 3.66
C PHE A 227 -6.38 -5.23 2.18
N PHE A 228 -5.74 -6.37 1.90
CA PHE A 228 -5.51 -6.92 0.56
C PHE A 228 -6.10 -8.33 0.43
N THR A 229 -7.13 -8.64 1.22
CA THR A 229 -7.68 -9.98 1.34
C THR A 229 -8.26 -10.42 0.01
N GLU A 230 -7.71 -11.47 -0.57
CA GLU A 230 -8.13 -12.02 -1.86
C GLU A 230 -8.12 -11.01 -3.03
N THR A 231 -7.32 -9.94 -2.96
CA THR A 231 -7.31 -8.86 -3.98
C THR A 231 -7.15 -9.40 -5.40
N PHE A 232 -6.24 -10.36 -5.62
CA PHE A 232 -5.99 -11.03 -6.89
C PHE A 232 -6.23 -12.55 -6.80
N SER A 233 -7.15 -13.00 -5.95
CA SER A 233 -7.52 -14.42 -5.89
C SER A 233 -8.08 -14.91 -7.23
N ASP A 234 -7.69 -16.11 -7.65
CA ASP A 234 -8.16 -16.80 -8.86
C ASP A 234 -7.90 -16.03 -10.17
N THR A 235 -6.84 -15.22 -10.18
CA THR A 235 -6.38 -14.43 -11.34
C THR A 235 -5.36 -15.21 -12.19
N GLU A 236 -5.81 -16.31 -12.79
CA GLU A 236 -4.91 -17.29 -13.43
C GLU A 236 -3.90 -16.70 -14.43
N ASN A 237 -4.25 -15.60 -15.11
CA ASN A 237 -3.40 -14.96 -16.13
C ASN A 237 -2.60 -13.75 -15.63
N PHE A 238 -2.87 -13.23 -14.45
CA PHE A 238 -2.30 -11.96 -13.99
C PHE A 238 -0.81 -12.10 -13.68
N ASP A 239 0.02 -11.24 -14.28
CA ASP A 239 1.48 -11.19 -14.05
C ASP A 239 2.02 -9.77 -14.25
N GLN A 240 1.23 -8.76 -13.90
CA GLN A 240 1.63 -7.36 -14.01
C GLN A 240 2.56 -6.97 -12.85
N ASP A 241 3.63 -6.25 -13.18
CA ASP A 241 4.51 -5.63 -12.17
C ASP A 241 3.73 -4.59 -11.33
N ILE A 242 3.67 -4.86 -10.02
CA ILE A 242 3.07 -4.03 -8.97
C ILE A 242 4.08 -3.74 -7.86
N SER A 243 5.37 -3.88 -8.14
CA SER A 243 6.47 -3.60 -7.21
C SER A 243 6.53 -2.12 -6.78
N SER A 244 5.87 -1.23 -7.51
CA SER A 244 5.72 0.20 -7.19
C SER A 244 4.70 0.50 -6.09
N TRP A 245 3.82 -0.46 -5.75
CA TRP A 245 2.81 -0.26 -4.72
C TRP A 245 3.45 -0.03 -3.34
N ASN A 246 3.00 1.02 -2.66
CA ASN A 246 3.34 1.24 -1.26
C ASN A 246 2.43 0.39 -0.38
N VAL A 247 2.97 -0.66 0.22
CA VAL A 247 2.26 -1.58 1.13
C VAL A 247 2.63 -1.39 2.61
N SER A 248 3.32 -0.29 2.96
CA SER A 248 3.85 -0.08 4.32
C SER A 248 2.78 -0.05 5.40
N ASN A 249 1.53 0.27 5.05
CA ASN A 249 0.38 0.27 5.96
C ASN A 249 -0.46 -1.01 5.89
N GLY A 250 -0.06 -2.00 5.06
CA GLY A 250 -0.71 -3.29 4.97
C GLY A 250 -0.69 -4.04 6.31
N ILE A 251 -1.85 -4.59 6.67
CA ILE A 251 -2.10 -5.37 7.89
C ILE A 251 -2.49 -6.80 7.50
N ASP A 252 -3.34 -6.95 6.50
CA ASP A 252 -3.88 -8.24 6.05
C ASP A 252 -3.55 -8.47 4.57
N MET A 253 -2.85 -9.58 4.27
CA MET A 253 -2.53 -10.05 2.92
C MET A 253 -3.08 -11.46 2.66
N THR A 254 -4.12 -11.85 3.39
CA THR A 254 -4.73 -13.18 3.31
C THR A 254 -5.15 -13.48 1.87
N LYS A 255 -4.60 -14.56 1.31
CA LYS A 255 -4.94 -15.07 -0.03
C LYS A 255 -4.82 -14.04 -1.16
N MET A 256 -3.99 -13.01 -1.00
CA MET A 256 -3.88 -11.91 -1.96
C MET A 256 -3.66 -12.38 -3.40
N PHE A 257 -2.86 -13.45 -3.61
CA PHE A 257 -2.57 -14.06 -4.92
C PHE A 257 -2.95 -15.55 -4.97
N ALA A 258 -3.88 -16.01 -4.13
CA ALA A 258 -4.30 -17.41 -4.15
C ALA A 258 -4.84 -17.77 -5.54
N GLY A 259 -4.38 -18.87 -6.16
CA GLY A 259 -4.78 -19.28 -7.51
C GLY A 259 -4.29 -18.37 -8.65
N ALA A 260 -3.43 -17.39 -8.39
CA ALA A 260 -2.81 -16.54 -9.42
C ALA A 260 -1.69 -17.29 -10.15
N LYS A 261 -2.06 -18.33 -10.91
CA LYS A 261 -1.16 -19.37 -11.45
C LYS A 261 0.06 -18.83 -12.20
N LYS A 262 -0.07 -17.73 -12.96
CA LYS A 262 1.03 -17.13 -13.73
C LYS A 262 1.84 -16.07 -12.99
N PHE A 263 1.37 -15.57 -11.85
CA PHE A 263 2.00 -14.46 -11.15
C PHE A 263 3.41 -14.82 -10.67
N ASN A 264 4.41 -14.04 -11.09
CA ASN A 264 5.83 -14.29 -10.79
C ASN A 264 6.65 -12.99 -10.69
N GLN A 265 6.05 -11.94 -10.13
CA GLN A 265 6.72 -10.64 -10.01
C GLN A 265 7.64 -10.55 -8.79
N ASN A 266 8.71 -9.76 -8.91
CA ASN A 266 9.61 -9.46 -7.79
C ASN A 266 8.96 -8.45 -6.83
N LEU A 267 8.81 -8.83 -5.56
CA LEU A 267 8.13 -8.02 -4.54
C LEU A 267 9.08 -7.57 -3.41
N ASN A 268 10.39 -7.65 -3.60
CA ASN A 268 11.37 -7.26 -2.59
C ASN A 268 11.34 -5.79 -2.18
N SER A 269 10.75 -4.91 -3.00
CA SER A 269 10.59 -3.48 -2.69
C SER A 269 9.49 -3.22 -1.65
N TRP A 270 8.61 -4.19 -1.41
CA TRP A 270 7.49 -4.04 -0.50
C TRP A 270 7.94 -4.00 0.96
N ASP A 271 7.45 -3.00 1.68
CA ASP A 271 7.65 -2.86 3.12
C ASP A 271 6.52 -3.57 3.89
N THR A 272 6.77 -4.80 4.34
CA THR A 272 5.76 -5.62 5.02
C THR A 272 5.76 -5.48 6.55
N ARG A 273 6.45 -4.48 7.12
CA ARG A 273 6.72 -4.39 8.58
C ARG A 273 5.48 -4.34 9.48
N ASN A 274 4.31 -4.04 8.91
CA ASN A 274 3.04 -3.91 9.61
C ASN A 274 2.07 -5.08 9.37
N VAL A 275 2.41 -5.99 8.46
CA VAL A 275 1.57 -7.15 8.12
C VAL A 275 1.49 -8.10 9.32
N LYS A 276 0.27 -8.53 9.62
CA LYS A 276 -0.05 -9.49 10.69
C LYS A 276 -0.38 -10.88 10.16
N THR A 277 -0.98 -10.99 8.98
CA THR A 277 -1.34 -12.27 8.37
C THR A 277 -0.93 -12.32 6.90
N MET A 278 -0.34 -13.44 6.52
CA MET A 278 0.00 -13.83 5.14
C MET A 278 -0.63 -15.18 4.79
N HIS A 279 -1.70 -15.57 5.50
CA HIS A 279 -2.41 -16.84 5.29
C HIS A 279 -2.75 -17.01 3.80
N GLY A 280 -2.16 -18.03 3.18
CA GLY A 280 -2.50 -18.47 1.83
C GLY A 280 -2.14 -17.46 0.75
N MET A 281 -1.28 -16.47 1.04
CA MET A 281 -0.98 -15.35 0.14
C MET A 281 -0.65 -15.79 -1.29
N PHE A 282 0.07 -16.92 -1.45
CA PHE A 282 0.44 -17.54 -2.73
C PHE A 282 -0.07 -18.98 -2.85
N TRP A 283 -1.16 -19.32 -2.17
CA TRP A 283 -1.74 -20.67 -2.24
C TRP A 283 -2.14 -20.99 -3.69
N ASP A 284 -1.62 -22.08 -4.26
CA ASP A 284 -1.81 -22.50 -5.66
C ASP A 284 -1.37 -21.45 -6.71
N ALA A 285 -0.47 -20.52 -6.34
CA ALA A 285 0.21 -19.65 -7.29
C ALA A 285 1.39 -20.41 -7.96
N GLU A 286 1.04 -21.35 -8.84
CA GLU A 286 1.95 -22.41 -9.35
C GLU A 286 3.32 -21.90 -9.83
N ASN A 287 3.36 -20.77 -10.57
CA ASN A 287 4.59 -20.22 -11.12
C ASN A 287 5.35 -19.27 -10.20
N PHE A 288 4.80 -18.93 -9.03
CA PHE A 288 5.40 -17.91 -8.18
C PHE A 288 6.79 -18.33 -7.67
N ASN A 289 7.80 -17.56 -8.07
CA ASN A 289 9.16 -17.60 -7.56
C ASN A 289 9.75 -16.18 -7.48
N GLY A 290 8.89 -15.17 -7.42
CA GLY A 290 9.27 -13.78 -7.26
C GLY A 290 10.01 -13.56 -5.94
N SER A 291 11.01 -12.69 -5.93
CA SER A 291 11.82 -12.50 -4.73
C SER A 291 11.05 -11.75 -3.64
N VAL A 292 11.12 -12.32 -2.43
CA VAL A 292 10.47 -11.82 -1.18
C VAL A 292 11.43 -11.84 0.02
N PHE A 293 12.73 -12.10 -0.21
CA PHE A 293 13.71 -12.31 0.86
C PHE A 293 13.93 -11.06 1.73
N LYS A 294 13.61 -9.85 1.23
CA LYS A 294 13.73 -8.59 1.97
C LYS A 294 12.53 -8.25 2.87
N TRP A 295 11.47 -9.06 2.84
CA TRP A 295 10.28 -8.78 3.63
C TRP A 295 10.57 -8.81 5.13
N ASN A 296 10.00 -7.84 5.84
CA ASN A 296 10.00 -7.81 7.30
C ASN A 296 8.75 -8.54 7.80
N VAL A 297 8.93 -9.76 8.29
CA VAL A 297 7.82 -10.61 8.78
C VAL A 297 7.73 -10.65 10.31
N LYS A 298 8.45 -9.76 11.03
CA LYS A 298 8.56 -9.79 12.49
C LYS A 298 7.23 -9.59 13.24
N LYS A 299 6.21 -9.05 12.56
CA LYS A 299 4.85 -8.88 13.10
C LYS A 299 3.85 -9.91 12.59
N VAL A 300 4.25 -10.78 11.66
CA VAL A 300 3.35 -11.79 11.09
C VAL A 300 3.11 -12.89 12.12
N GLU A 301 1.84 -13.18 12.36
CA GLU A 301 1.33 -14.16 13.32
C GLU A 301 0.81 -15.42 12.60
N ASP A 302 0.31 -15.28 11.36
CA ASP A 302 -0.25 -16.39 10.56
C ASP A 302 0.39 -16.49 9.16
N MET A 303 0.99 -17.64 8.85
CA MET A 303 1.54 -18.01 7.55
C MET A 303 0.95 -19.33 7.01
N GLN A 304 -0.21 -19.74 7.51
CA GLN A 304 -0.90 -20.95 7.07
C GLN A 304 -1.04 -20.97 5.53
N SER A 305 -0.63 -22.08 4.92
CA SER A 305 -0.72 -22.35 3.48
C SER A 305 -0.08 -21.30 2.57
N MET A 306 0.79 -20.41 3.08
CA MET A 306 1.26 -19.23 2.35
C MET A 306 1.83 -19.57 0.96
N PHE A 307 2.60 -20.66 0.83
CA PHE A 307 3.16 -21.13 -0.44
C PHE A 307 2.63 -22.52 -0.84
N SER A 308 1.56 -23.00 -0.21
CA SER A 308 0.99 -24.31 -0.54
C SER A 308 0.68 -24.35 -2.05
N GLY A 309 1.14 -25.37 -2.78
CA GLY A 309 0.92 -25.51 -4.23
C GLY A 309 1.69 -24.55 -5.13
N ALA A 310 2.53 -23.66 -4.59
CA ALA A 310 3.45 -22.82 -5.38
C ALA A 310 4.61 -23.68 -5.91
N PHE A 311 4.37 -24.45 -6.97
CA PHE A 311 5.26 -25.50 -7.46
C PHE A 311 6.69 -25.04 -7.73
N ASN A 312 6.85 -23.82 -8.26
CA ASN A 312 8.13 -23.27 -8.68
C ASN A 312 8.85 -22.46 -7.59
N PHE A 313 8.24 -22.27 -6.42
CA PHE A 313 8.81 -21.43 -5.37
C PHE A 313 10.12 -22.03 -4.82
N ASN A 314 11.21 -21.27 -4.85
CA ASN A 314 12.53 -21.71 -4.38
C ASN A 314 13.41 -20.52 -3.93
N GLN A 315 12.84 -19.59 -3.15
CA GLN A 315 13.59 -18.44 -2.61
C GLN A 315 14.26 -18.79 -1.28
N ASP A 316 15.42 -18.18 -1.01
CA ASP A 316 16.04 -18.17 0.32
C ASP A 316 15.27 -17.20 1.24
N LEU A 317 14.86 -17.69 2.42
CA LEU A 317 14.06 -16.95 3.40
C LEU A 317 14.75 -16.90 4.77
N ASN A 318 16.05 -17.16 4.84
CA ASN A 318 16.77 -17.35 6.09
C ASN A 318 16.84 -16.06 6.95
N GLU A 319 16.68 -14.90 6.30
CA GLU A 319 16.70 -13.58 6.94
C GLU A 319 15.36 -13.17 7.57
N TRP A 320 14.31 -13.99 7.43
CA TRP A 320 13.01 -13.73 8.04
C TRP A 320 13.01 -13.99 9.55
N ASP A 321 12.61 -12.97 10.32
CA ASP A 321 12.34 -13.11 11.77
C ASP A 321 10.93 -13.68 11.98
N THR A 322 10.83 -15.02 12.07
CA THR A 322 9.57 -15.74 12.28
C THR A 322 9.16 -15.85 13.75
N SER A 323 9.81 -15.13 14.67
CA SER A 323 9.63 -15.32 16.11
C SER A 323 8.22 -15.06 16.62
N LYS A 324 7.37 -14.37 15.85
CA LYS A 324 5.95 -14.13 16.18
C LYS A 324 4.96 -15.06 15.50
N VAL A 325 5.39 -15.88 14.54
CA VAL A 325 4.47 -16.75 13.81
C VAL A 325 3.95 -17.84 14.73
N GLU A 326 2.64 -17.99 14.78
CA GLU A 326 1.92 -18.96 15.60
C GLU A 326 1.39 -20.15 14.77
N ASN A 327 1.10 -19.93 13.47
CA ASN A 327 0.57 -20.93 12.56
C ASN A 327 1.40 -21.03 11.27
N MET A 328 1.89 -22.24 10.98
CA MET A 328 2.62 -22.59 9.73
C MET A 328 2.02 -23.83 9.05
N GLU A 329 0.76 -24.16 9.33
CA GLU A 329 0.09 -25.31 8.70
C GLU A 329 0.17 -25.22 7.17
N GLY A 330 0.61 -26.29 6.52
CA GLY A 330 0.65 -26.40 5.07
C GLY A 330 1.53 -25.38 4.35
N MET A 331 2.36 -24.60 5.04
CA MET A 331 3.05 -23.43 4.46
C MET A 331 3.81 -23.75 3.16
N PHE A 332 4.46 -24.92 3.08
CA PHE A 332 5.20 -25.41 1.92
C PHE A 332 4.61 -26.70 1.32
N SER A 333 3.34 -27.01 1.62
CA SER A 333 2.67 -28.20 1.09
C SER A 333 2.69 -28.18 -0.44
N ASN A 334 3.09 -29.29 -1.06
CA ASN A 334 3.23 -29.46 -2.51
C ASN A 334 4.14 -28.43 -3.22
N THR A 335 5.05 -27.76 -2.52
CA THR A 335 6.09 -26.92 -3.16
C THR A 335 7.21 -27.78 -3.77
N LYS A 336 7.00 -28.23 -5.01
CA LYS A 336 7.82 -29.27 -5.65
C LYS A 336 9.31 -28.92 -5.77
N LEU A 337 9.64 -27.64 -6.01
CA LEU A 337 11.02 -27.19 -6.21
C LEU A 337 11.66 -26.54 -4.98
N PHE A 338 10.91 -26.30 -3.90
CA PHE A 338 11.41 -25.53 -2.77
C PHE A 338 12.57 -26.23 -2.05
N ASN A 339 13.71 -25.56 -1.99
CA ASN A 339 14.90 -25.93 -1.23
C ASN A 339 15.66 -24.70 -0.70
N GLY A 340 14.95 -23.58 -0.55
CA GLY A 340 15.46 -22.35 0.05
C GLY A 340 15.93 -22.55 1.49
N ASP A 341 16.86 -21.72 1.95
CA ASP A 341 17.32 -21.78 3.33
C ASP A 341 16.27 -21.15 4.27
N ILE A 342 15.91 -21.92 5.31
CA ILE A 342 15.00 -21.56 6.41
C ILE A 342 15.56 -22.05 7.75
N THR A 343 16.84 -22.46 7.78
CA THR A 343 17.45 -23.18 8.89
C THR A 343 17.65 -22.32 10.15
N LYS A 344 17.62 -20.99 10.02
CA LYS A 344 17.72 -20.03 11.15
C LYS A 344 16.37 -19.55 11.69
N TRP A 345 15.24 -20.00 11.16
CA TRP A 345 13.93 -19.56 11.63
C TRP A 345 13.73 -19.83 13.11
N ASN A 346 13.15 -18.84 13.80
CA ASN A 346 12.69 -19.00 15.17
C ASN A 346 11.24 -19.48 15.16
N ILE A 347 11.03 -20.75 15.49
CA ILE A 347 9.72 -21.39 15.53
C ILE A 347 9.18 -21.59 16.96
N SER A 348 9.74 -20.90 17.96
CA SER A 348 9.38 -21.14 19.37
C SER A 348 7.93 -20.82 19.69
N ASN A 349 7.29 -19.95 18.91
CA ASN A 349 5.89 -19.56 19.07
C ASN A 349 4.91 -20.37 18.21
N VAL A 350 5.39 -21.19 17.27
CA VAL A 350 4.53 -21.96 16.39
C VAL A 350 3.80 -23.04 17.20
N THR A 351 2.48 -23.09 17.05
CA THR A 351 1.59 -24.06 17.71
C THR A 351 1.17 -25.19 16.78
N SER A 352 1.12 -24.94 15.46
CA SER A 352 0.76 -25.94 14.45
C SER A 352 1.63 -25.87 13.21
N MET A 353 2.03 -27.06 12.74
CA MET A 353 2.83 -27.33 11.54
C MET A 353 2.25 -28.52 10.75
N ARG A 354 0.94 -28.78 10.86
CA ARG A 354 0.30 -29.85 10.08
C ARG A 354 0.63 -29.68 8.60
N GLN A 355 1.00 -30.76 7.93
CA GLN A 355 1.24 -30.78 6.48
C GLN A 355 2.30 -29.79 5.97
N MET A 356 3.16 -29.23 6.84
CA MET A 356 4.07 -28.12 6.50
C MET A 356 4.88 -28.38 5.23
N PHE A 357 5.39 -29.60 5.05
CA PHE A 357 6.17 -30.07 3.90
C PHE A 357 5.52 -31.29 3.21
N GLN A 358 4.21 -31.50 3.37
CA GLN A 358 3.52 -32.59 2.67
C GLN A 358 3.77 -32.46 1.16
N GLY A 359 4.34 -33.47 0.51
CA GLY A 359 4.62 -33.47 -0.93
C GLY A 359 5.69 -32.47 -1.40
N ALA A 360 6.45 -31.84 -0.49
CA ALA A 360 7.55 -30.92 -0.82
C ALA A 360 8.80 -31.69 -1.28
N LYS A 361 8.75 -32.26 -2.48
CA LYS A 361 9.75 -33.21 -3.01
C LYS A 361 11.16 -32.60 -3.23
N GLY A 362 11.27 -31.28 -3.31
CA GLY A 362 12.54 -30.57 -3.50
C GLY A 362 13.32 -30.31 -2.21
N PHE A 363 12.65 -30.35 -1.05
CA PHE A 363 13.19 -29.82 0.19
C PHE A 363 14.14 -30.80 0.89
N LYS A 364 15.41 -30.40 1.04
CA LYS A 364 16.49 -31.27 1.54
C LYS A 364 17.34 -30.63 2.64
N ARG A 365 16.89 -29.50 3.21
CA ARG A 365 17.63 -28.79 4.28
C ARG A 365 17.45 -29.50 5.62
N SER A 366 18.47 -29.41 6.47
CA SER A 366 18.38 -29.91 7.85
C SER A 366 17.66 -28.89 8.73
N LEU A 367 16.58 -29.33 9.38
CA LEU A 367 15.79 -28.54 10.33
C LEU A 367 16.17 -28.86 11.79
N SER A 368 17.27 -29.57 12.02
CA SER A 368 17.71 -30.03 13.36
C SER A 368 18.05 -28.91 14.35
N SER A 369 18.20 -27.66 13.87
CA SER A 369 18.35 -26.44 14.66
C SER A 369 17.04 -25.94 15.26
N TRP A 370 15.90 -26.32 14.67
CA TRP A 370 14.59 -25.83 15.08
C TRP A 370 14.16 -26.40 16.44
N LYS A 371 13.62 -25.51 17.29
CA LYS A 371 13.14 -25.81 18.65
C LYS A 371 11.62 -25.56 18.76
N PRO A 372 10.78 -26.54 18.39
CA PRO A 372 9.32 -26.41 18.33
C PRO A 372 8.66 -26.52 19.72
N ILE A 373 8.95 -25.58 20.63
CA ILE A 373 8.57 -25.68 22.05
C ILE A 373 7.05 -25.70 22.25
N LYS A 374 6.29 -24.94 21.45
CA LYS A 374 4.83 -24.82 21.57
C LYS A 374 4.05 -25.68 20.58
N VAL A 375 4.72 -26.45 19.73
CA VAL A 375 4.02 -27.24 18.71
C VAL A 375 3.19 -28.34 19.37
N THR A 376 1.89 -28.31 19.11
CA THR A 376 0.91 -29.31 19.56
C THR A 376 0.38 -30.17 18.42
N HIS A 377 0.61 -29.74 17.17
CA HIS A 377 0.11 -30.39 15.97
C HIS A 377 1.17 -30.39 14.85
N ALA A 378 1.52 -31.56 14.35
CA ALA A 378 2.43 -31.73 13.20
C ALA A 378 2.01 -32.93 12.32
N GLN A 379 0.71 -33.22 12.26
CA GLN A 379 0.17 -34.32 11.46
C GLN A 379 0.60 -34.19 10.00
N ASP A 380 1.05 -35.30 9.40
CA ASP A 380 1.48 -35.37 7.99
C ASP A 380 2.58 -34.34 7.64
N PHE A 381 3.42 -33.92 8.61
CA PHE A 381 4.42 -32.84 8.50
C PHE A 381 5.23 -32.90 7.21
N ARG A 382 5.61 -34.11 6.78
CA ARG A 382 6.41 -34.35 5.57
C ARG A 382 5.88 -35.52 4.72
N LYS A 383 4.57 -35.78 4.81
CA LYS A 383 3.95 -36.91 4.09
C LYS A 383 4.23 -36.84 2.59
N ASN A 384 4.68 -37.93 1.98
CA ASN A 384 5.16 -37.99 0.59
C ASN A 384 6.45 -37.20 0.27
N ALA A 385 7.21 -36.78 1.29
CA ALA A 385 8.52 -36.13 1.18
C ALA A 385 9.55 -36.71 2.18
N GLU A 386 9.26 -37.89 2.75
CA GLU A 386 9.97 -38.48 3.88
C GLU A 386 11.43 -38.80 3.55
N SER A 387 11.72 -39.24 2.33
CA SER A 387 13.08 -39.56 1.89
C SER A 387 13.97 -38.32 1.73
N ASN A 388 13.38 -37.13 1.54
CA ASN A 388 14.12 -35.89 1.37
C ASN A 388 14.40 -35.18 2.71
N ILE A 389 13.54 -35.42 3.71
CA ILE A 389 13.68 -34.91 5.08
C ILE A 389 13.83 -36.11 6.02
N PRO A 390 15.00 -36.75 6.08
CA PRO A 390 15.22 -37.91 6.93
C PRO A 390 15.17 -37.53 8.42
N LYS A 391 15.10 -38.54 9.31
CA LYS A 391 14.81 -38.34 10.74
C LYS A 391 15.82 -37.41 11.43
N GLU A 392 17.09 -37.51 11.07
CA GLU A 392 18.20 -36.68 11.55
C GLU A 392 18.08 -35.20 11.14
N ASN A 393 17.29 -34.91 10.11
CA ASN A 393 17.03 -33.56 9.61
C ASN A 393 15.72 -32.97 10.13
N LEU A 394 14.96 -33.70 10.96
CA LEU A 394 13.73 -33.18 11.56
C LEU A 394 14.02 -32.14 12.65
N PRO A 395 13.08 -31.20 12.90
CA PRO A 395 13.06 -30.40 14.12
C PRO A 395 13.13 -31.26 15.37
N ARG A 396 13.59 -30.67 16.48
CA ARG A 396 13.64 -31.34 17.80
C ARG A 396 12.27 -31.42 18.44
N PHE A 397 11.36 -32.17 17.83
CA PHE A 397 10.00 -32.42 18.33
C PHE A 397 10.02 -33.23 19.62
N SER A 398 8.96 -33.08 20.43
CA SER A 398 8.69 -33.99 21.54
C SER A 398 8.31 -35.37 21.01
N GLU A 399 8.52 -36.42 21.82
CA GLU A 399 8.17 -37.79 21.44
C GLU A 399 6.70 -37.94 21.05
N LYS A 400 5.80 -37.25 21.76
CA LYS A 400 4.37 -37.19 21.43
C LYS A 400 4.12 -36.71 20.00
N ILE A 401 4.85 -35.68 19.55
CA ILE A 401 4.69 -35.10 18.21
C ILE A 401 5.34 -35.98 17.14
N LEU A 402 6.49 -36.62 17.44
CA LEU A 402 7.17 -37.54 16.51
C LEU A 402 6.26 -38.68 16.02
N ASN A 403 5.35 -39.16 16.86
CA ASN A 403 4.39 -40.21 16.53
C ASN A 403 3.24 -39.75 15.61
N THR A 404 3.17 -38.45 15.28
CA THR A 404 2.12 -37.88 14.42
C THR A 404 2.61 -37.48 13.02
N LEU A 405 3.93 -37.51 12.79
CA LEU A 405 4.58 -36.89 11.62
C LEU A 405 4.31 -37.56 10.27
#